data_AF-A0A838RHH6-F1
#
_entry.id   AF-A0A838RHH6-F1
#
_cell.length_a   1.000
_cell.length_b   1.000
_cell.length_c   1.000
_cell.angle_alpha   90.00
_cell.angle_beta   90.00
_cell.angle_gamma   90.00
#
_symmetry.space_group_name_H-M   'P 1'
#
loop_
_entity.id
_entity.type
_entity.pdbx_description
1 polymer ?
#
loop_
_entity_poly.entity_id
_entity_poly.type
_entity_poly.pdbx_seq_one_letter_code
_entity_poly.pdbx_strand_id
1 'polypeptide(L)'
;MPFARPVKEAVIHALAAMERHPQHHLLPIHRLAIYNAIRQAYNETAANYLRAHLGILTARRVLPFWHAVTPIYPGTETPDGCPGDLYAEHFLFLALRTLEPKPPQELISLELANEWYSMGNLGDEFFEWRTPTSEGSAAYLALRAAYFAPYEALGKEFLAGVSDLEEHTDDTLWLLHPYRSDAAGAAVLAIVGSDEFEKEPATSAAQRLAFWRWWLVEALPQARALADR
;
A
#
# COMPACT_ATOMS: atom_id res chain seq x y z
N MET A 1 1.04 15.11 -18.37
CA MET A 1 1.25 13.71 -17.90
C MET A 1 1.64 12.81 -19.06
N PRO A 2 2.76 12.07 -18.98
CA PRO A 2 3.25 11.17 -20.03
C PRO A 2 2.56 9.79 -19.99
N PHE A 3 1.23 9.76 -19.86
CA PHE A 3 0.44 8.53 -19.83
C PHE A 3 -0.31 8.28 -21.14
N ALA A 4 -0.58 7.02 -21.43
CA ALA A 4 -1.56 6.64 -22.44
C ALA A 4 -2.94 7.22 -22.09
N ARG A 5 -3.78 7.44 -23.11
CA ARG A 5 -5.10 8.07 -22.93
C ARG A 5 -5.97 7.39 -21.86
N PRO A 6 -6.12 6.04 -21.82
CA PRO A 6 -6.97 5.39 -20.80
C PRO A 6 -6.53 5.69 -19.37
N VAL A 7 -5.22 5.69 -19.11
CA VAL A 7 -4.66 5.98 -17.78
C VAL A 7 -4.90 7.43 -17.39
N LYS A 8 -4.75 8.38 -18.32
CA LYS A 8 -5.07 9.80 -18.07
C LYS A 8 -6.53 10.00 -17.69
N GLU A 9 -7.44 9.38 -18.44
CA GLU A 9 -8.88 9.50 -18.19
C GLU A 9 -9.25 8.89 -16.82
N ALA A 10 -8.68 7.72 -16.47
CA ALA A 10 -8.88 7.11 -15.16
C ALA A 10 -8.35 8.00 -14.01
N VAL A 11 -7.16 8.61 -14.16
CA VAL A 11 -6.59 9.51 -13.15
C VAL A 11 -7.42 10.79 -12.99
N ILE A 12 -7.88 11.40 -14.09
CA ILE A 12 -8.75 12.59 -14.05
C ILE A 12 -10.07 12.27 -13.33
N HIS A 13 -10.66 11.11 -13.64
CA HIS A 13 -11.89 10.66 -12.98
C HIS A 13 -11.67 10.42 -11.48
N ALA A 14 -10.59 9.72 -11.12
CA ALA A 14 -10.20 9.46 -9.73
C ALA A 14 -9.98 10.75 -8.93
N LEU A 15 -9.26 11.73 -9.48
CA LEU A 15 -9.06 13.05 -8.87
C LEU A 15 -10.41 13.74 -8.62
N ALA A 16 -11.29 13.79 -9.62
CA ALA A 16 -12.59 14.43 -9.49
C ALA A 16 -13.51 13.72 -8.48
N ALA A 17 -13.45 12.39 -8.39
CA ALA A 17 -14.22 11.61 -7.42
C ALA A 17 -13.74 11.86 -5.99
N MET A 18 -12.41 11.80 -5.77
CA MET A 18 -11.79 12.09 -4.48
C MET A 18 -12.05 13.53 -4.02
N GLU A 19 -11.99 14.52 -4.91
CA GLU A 19 -12.26 15.93 -4.54
C GLU A 19 -13.73 16.17 -4.14
N ARG A 20 -14.67 15.41 -4.69
CA ARG A 20 -16.09 15.50 -4.33
C ARG A 20 -16.46 14.72 -3.08
N HIS A 21 -15.68 13.70 -2.71
CA HIS A 21 -15.94 12.92 -1.51
C HIS A 21 -15.76 13.82 -0.28
N PRO A 22 -16.72 13.90 0.67
CA PRO A 22 -16.65 14.82 1.81
C PRO A 22 -15.37 14.68 2.66
N GLN A 23 -14.91 13.43 2.81
CA GLN A 23 -13.67 13.09 3.53
C GLN A 23 -12.46 12.84 2.60
N HIS A 24 -12.59 13.15 1.31
CA HIS A 24 -11.53 12.99 0.32
C HIS A 24 -10.96 11.57 0.18
N HIS A 25 -11.77 10.52 0.39
CA HIS A 25 -11.33 9.17 0.06
C HIS A 25 -11.22 9.01 -1.44
N LEU A 26 -10.12 8.41 -1.88
CA LEU A 26 -10.05 7.79 -3.19
C LEU A 26 -10.50 6.35 -3.04
N LEU A 27 -11.80 6.08 -3.26
CA LEU A 27 -12.36 4.74 -3.05
C LEU A 27 -11.60 3.66 -3.86
N PRO A 28 -11.49 2.43 -3.33
CA PRO A 28 -10.81 1.31 -3.98
C PRO A 28 -11.23 1.07 -5.43
N ILE A 29 -12.52 1.26 -5.76
CA ILE A 29 -13.02 1.10 -7.14
C ILE A 29 -12.33 2.04 -8.13
N HIS A 30 -11.99 3.26 -7.71
CA HIS A 30 -11.28 4.23 -8.55
C HIS A 30 -9.80 3.86 -8.71
N ARG A 31 -9.17 3.28 -7.69
CA ARG A 31 -7.79 2.77 -7.79
C ARG A 31 -7.71 1.54 -8.70
N LEU A 32 -8.65 0.61 -8.56
CA LEU A 32 -8.78 -0.55 -9.45
C LEU A 32 -8.96 -0.12 -10.92
N ALA A 33 -9.76 0.92 -11.19
CA ALA A 33 -9.90 1.46 -12.54
C ALA A 33 -8.58 1.98 -13.12
N ILE A 34 -7.72 2.61 -12.30
CA ILE A 34 -6.38 3.03 -12.71
C ILE A 34 -5.49 1.81 -13.03
N TYR A 35 -5.48 0.79 -12.16
CA TYR A 35 -4.70 -0.43 -12.40
C TYR A 35 -5.14 -1.15 -13.67
N ASN A 36 -6.44 -1.24 -13.92
CA ASN A 36 -6.98 -1.81 -15.15
C ASN A 36 -6.59 -0.98 -16.39
N ALA A 37 -6.65 0.35 -16.31
CA ALA A 37 -6.22 1.22 -17.40
C ALA A 37 -4.72 1.06 -17.72
N ILE A 38 -3.87 0.86 -16.69
CA ILE A 38 -2.44 0.58 -16.86
C ILE A 38 -2.23 -0.75 -17.60
N ARG A 39 -2.92 -1.82 -17.17
CA ARG A 39 -2.85 -3.14 -17.81
C ARG A 39 -3.34 -3.13 -19.26
N GLN A 40 -4.33 -2.30 -19.58
CA GLN A 40 -4.83 -2.15 -20.95
C GLN A 40 -3.88 -1.34 -21.83
N ALA A 41 -3.21 -0.33 -21.27
CA ALA A 41 -2.36 0.58 -22.01
C ALA A 41 -0.95 0.03 -22.30
N TYR A 42 -0.49 -0.93 -21.52
CA TYR A 42 0.88 -1.44 -21.55
C TYR A 42 0.89 -2.97 -21.58
N ASN A 43 1.97 -3.58 -22.07
CA ASN A 43 2.14 -5.04 -21.92
C ASN A 43 2.28 -5.41 -20.43
N GLU A 44 2.06 -6.69 -20.12
CA GLU A 44 2.03 -7.20 -18.74
C GLU A 44 3.31 -6.85 -17.96
N THR A 45 4.49 -7.03 -18.55
CA THR A 45 5.77 -6.71 -17.90
C THR A 45 5.87 -5.23 -17.56
N ALA A 46 5.60 -4.33 -18.51
CA ALA A 46 5.66 -2.89 -18.30
C ALA A 46 4.60 -2.39 -17.30
N ALA A 47 3.41 -2.99 -17.31
CA ALA A 47 2.36 -2.72 -16.33
C ALA A 47 2.80 -3.14 -14.92
N ASN A 48 3.40 -4.33 -14.78
CA ASN A 48 3.89 -4.84 -13.50
C ASN A 48 5.06 -4.00 -12.97
N TYR A 49 6.01 -3.58 -13.79
CA TYR A 49 7.09 -2.66 -13.37
C TYR A 49 6.57 -1.29 -12.91
N LEU A 50 5.60 -0.72 -13.62
CA LEU A 50 4.97 0.52 -13.18
C LEU A 50 4.31 0.33 -11.80
N ARG A 51 3.52 -0.73 -11.62
CA ARG A 51 2.86 -1.04 -10.34
C ARG A 51 3.87 -1.30 -9.23
N ALA A 52 4.94 -2.05 -9.52
CA ALA A 52 6.04 -2.29 -8.59
C ALA A 52 6.65 -0.98 -8.08
N HIS A 53 7.02 -0.07 -8.99
CA HIS A 53 7.55 1.23 -8.61
C HIS A 53 6.55 2.07 -7.81
N LEU A 54 5.26 2.01 -8.16
CA LEU A 54 4.22 2.73 -7.44
C LEU A 54 4.05 2.21 -6.00
N GLY A 55 4.00 0.89 -5.81
CA GLY A 55 3.95 0.24 -4.51
C GLY A 55 5.19 0.59 -3.66
N ILE A 56 6.39 0.53 -4.25
CA ILE A 56 7.65 0.90 -3.57
C ILE A 56 7.67 2.37 -3.14
N LEU A 57 7.28 3.29 -4.01
CA LEU A 57 7.20 4.72 -3.68
C LEU A 57 6.20 4.96 -2.55
N THR A 58 5.07 4.26 -2.59
CA THR A 58 4.00 4.34 -1.58
C THR A 58 4.46 3.84 -0.22
N ALA A 59 5.05 2.65 -0.16
CA ALA A 59 5.62 2.08 1.06
C ALA A 59 6.73 2.98 1.65
N ARG A 60 7.65 3.50 0.81
CA ARG A 60 8.70 4.43 1.25
C ARG A 60 8.14 5.73 1.84
N ARG A 61 6.98 6.20 1.37
CA ARG A 61 6.36 7.44 1.87
C ARG A 61 5.97 7.34 3.34
N VAL A 62 5.58 6.13 3.78
CA VAL A 62 5.09 5.85 5.13
C VAL A 62 6.08 5.07 5.99
N LEU A 63 7.19 4.61 5.42
CA LEU A 63 8.28 3.97 6.16
C LEU A 63 8.74 4.75 7.42
N PRO A 64 8.76 6.10 7.46
CA PRO A 64 9.10 6.81 8.69
C PRO A 64 8.18 6.51 9.89
N PHE A 65 6.91 6.13 9.68
CA PHE A 65 6.02 5.73 10.79
C PHE A 65 6.45 4.41 11.41
N TRP A 66 6.94 3.47 10.60
CA TRP A 66 7.54 2.24 11.07
C TRP A 66 8.80 2.54 11.91
N HIS A 67 9.71 3.35 11.36
CA HIS A 67 10.97 3.70 12.04
C HIS A 67 10.77 4.43 13.36
N ALA A 68 9.69 5.20 13.49
CA ALA A 68 9.40 5.95 14.71
C ALA A 68 9.14 5.05 15.92
N VAL A 69 8.73 3.79 15.72
CA VAL A 69 8.37 2.86 16.81
C VAL A 69 9.31 1.66 16.94
N THR A 70 10.27 1.52 16.02
CA THR A 70 11.27 0.45 16.02
C THR A 70 12.54 0.80 16.82
N PRO A 71 13.22 -0.18 17.44
CA PRO A 71 12.84 -1.59 17.46
C PRO A 71 11.62 -1.85 18.35
N ILE A 72 10.72 -2.70 17.88
CA ILE A 72 9.54 -3.11 18.67
C ILE A 72 10.00 -3.97 19.86
N TYR A 73 11.00 -4.82 19.62
CA TYR A 73 11.68 -5.64 20.62
C TYR A 73 13.19 -5.44 20.53
N PRO A 74 13.83 -4.83 21.54
CA PRO A 74 15.27 -4.90 21.64
C PRO A 74 15.70 -6.34 21.93
N GLY A 75 16.33 -7.01 20.95
CA GLY A 75 17.06 -8.26 21.16
C GLY A 75 16.32 -9.57 20.91
N THR A 76 15.15 -9.57 20.26
CA THR A 76 14.51 -10.81 19.77
C THR A 76 14.71 -10.93 18.27
N GLU A 77 15.52 -11.90 17.86
CA GLU A 77 15.43 -12.46 16.51
C GLU A 77 14.02 -13.04 16.35
N THR A 78 13.33 -12.74 15.26
CA THR A 78 12.11 -13.48 14.92
C THR A 78 12.45 -14.95 14.64
N PRO A 79 11.45 -15.86 14.62
CA PRO A 79 11.69 -17.27 14.30
C PRO A 79 12.50 -17.50 13.01
N ASP A 80 12.47 -16.54 12.09
CA ASP A 80 13.12 -16.59 10.78
C ASP A 80 14.47 -15.85 10.74
N GLY A 81 14.95 -15.33 11.88
CA GLY A 81 16.23 -14.64 12.01
C GLY A 81 16.24 -13.21 11.44
N CYS A 82 15.11 -12.69 10.96
CA CYS A 82 15.00 -11.28 10.61
C CYS A 82 14.80 -10.44 11.88
N PRO A 83 15.66 -9.45 12.17
CA PRO A 83 15.40 -8.51 13.24
C PRO A 83 14.03 -7.84 13.02
N GLY A 84 13.17 -7.86 14.05
CA GLY A 84 11.79 -7.38 13.97
C GLY A 84 11.67 -5.93 13.45
N ASP A 85 12.72 -5.13 13.59
CA ASP A 85 12.84 -3.75 13.11
C ASP A 85 13.10 -3.61 11.59
N LEU A 86 13.53 -4.68 10.92
CA LEU A 86 13.89 -4.67 9.49
C LEU A 86 12.80 -5.24 8.55
N TYR A 87 11.62 -5.58 9.07
CA TYR A 87 10.56 -6.22 8.27
C TYR A 87 10.07 -5.34 7.11
N ALA A 88 9.88 -4.04 7.33
CA ALA A 88 9.43 -3.14 6.26
C ALA A 88 10.49 -3.03 5.15
N GLU A 89 11.77 -2.95 5.51
CA GLU A 89 12.90 -2.97 4.59
C GLU A 89 13.02 -4.29 3.85
N HIS A 90 12.76 -5.40 4.53
CA HIS A 90 12.75 -6.72 3.94
C HIS A 90 11.69 -6.81 2.83
N PHE A 91 10.45 -6.38 3.07
CA PHE A 91 9.42 -6.38 2.03
C PHE A 91 9.72 -5.40 0.89
N LEU A 92 10.29 -4.23 1.20
CA LEU A 92 10.78 -3.29 0.18
C LEU A 92 11.91 -3.90 -0.66
N PHE A 93 12.81 -4.66 -0.04
CA PHE A 93 13.87 -5.38 -0.73
C PHE A 93 13.28 -6.45 -1.65
N LEU A 94 12.32 -7.25 -1.20
CA LEU A 94 11.60 -8.21 -2.06
C LEU A 94 10.92 -7.52 -3.23
N ALA A 95 10.28 -6.36 -3.00
CA ALA A 95 9.65 -5.58 -4.05
C ALA A 95 10.68 -5.10 -5.09
N LEU A 96 11.86 -4.63 -4.64
CA LEU A 96 12.94 -4.23 -5.54
C LEU A 96 13.49 -5.41 -6.36
N ARG A 97 13.59 -6.61 -5.78
CA ARG A 97 14.04 -7.82 -6.50
C ARG A 97 13.14 -8.20 -7.66
N THR A 98 11.85 -7.85 -7.61
CA THR A 98 10.93 -8.09 -8.75
C THR A 98 11.29 -7.27 -9.99
N LEU A 99 12.08 -6.20 -9.83
CA LEU A 99 12.52 -5.31 -10.91
C LEU A 99 13.83 -5.77 -11.57
N GLU A 100 14.46 -6.85 -11.09
CA GLU A 100 15.66 -7.41 -11.70
C GLU A 100 15.37 -7.93 -13.12
N PRO A 101 16.35 -7.96 -14.05
CA PRO A 101 16.12 -8.44 -15.41
C PRO A 101 15.62 -9.89 -15.51
N LYS A 102 15.89 -10.71 -14.49
CA LYS A 102 15.43 -12.10 -14.35
C LYS A 102 14.98 -12.31 -12.91
N PRO A 103 13.82 -11.75 -12.52
CA PRO A 103 13.41 -11.76 -11.14
C PRO A 103 13.07 -13.20 -10.72
N PRO A 104 13.53 -13.66 -9.55
CA PRO A 104 13.22 -15.00 -9.05
C PRO A 104 11.81 -15.04 -8.45
N GLN A 105 10.78 -14.85 -9.30
CA GLN A 105 9.39 -14.63 -8.87
C GLN A 105 8.84 -15.73 -7.98
N GLU A 106 9.18 -17.00 -8.24
CA GLU A 106 8.75 -18.14 -7.43
C GLU A 106 9.33 -18.08 -6.01
N LEU A 107 10.62 -17.73 -5.89
CA LEU A 107 11.26 -17.59 -4.59
C LEU A 107 10.67 -16.41 -3.81
N ILE A 108 10.47 -15.26 -4.47
CA ILE A 108 9.84 -14.09 -3.84
C ILE A 108 8.42 -14.44 -3.38
N SER A 109 7.64 -15.15 -4.21
CA SER A 109 6.28 -15.56 -3.85
C SER A 109 6.26 -16.53 -2.66
N LEU A 110 7.19 -17.48 -2.61
CA LEU A 110 7.34 -18.42 -1.49
C LEU A 110 7.71 -17.68 -0.20
N GLU A 111 8.64 -16.75 -0.28
CA GLU A 111 9.09 -15.92 0.85
C GLU A 111 7.92 -15.10 1.42
N LEU A 112 7.16 -14.40 0.56
CA LEU A 112 5.97 -13.65 0.99
C LEU A 112 4.87 -14.53 1.62
N ALA A 113 4.72 -15.76 1.13
CA ALA A 113 3.77 -16.72 1.67
C ALA A 113 4.18 -17.21 3.07
N ASN A 114 5.48 -17.39 3.31
CA ASN A 114 6.00 -17.75 4.63
C ASN A 114 5.83 -16.60 5.63
N GLU A 115 6.05 -15.36 5.19
CA GLU A 115 5.91 -14.15 6.03
C GLU A 115 4.47 -13.79 6.38
N TRP A 116 3.48 -14.42 5.75
CA TRP A 116 2.07 -14.21 6.07
C TRP A 116 1.75 -14.45 7.54
N TYR A 117 2.30 -15.52 8.12
CA TYR A 117 2.07 -15.87 9.51
C TYR A 117 2.69 -14.84 10.45
N SER A 118 3.93 -14.42 10.17
CA SER A 118 4.65 -13.37 10.90
C SER A 118 3.90 -12.03 10.87
N MET A 119 3.33 -11.66 9.72
CA MET A 119 2.50 -10.45 9.57
C MET A 119 1.21 -10.48 10.38
N GLY A 120 0.61 -11.66 10.55
CA GLY A 120 -0.56 -11.88 11.41
C GLY A 120 -0.21 -11.65 12.88
N ASN A 121 0.83 -12.34 13.37
CA ASN A 121 1.28 -12.22 14.76
C ASN A 121 1.70 -10.79 15.12
N LEU A 122 2.42 -10.10 14.22
CA LEU A 122 2.78 -8.69 14.44
C LEU A 122 1.52 -7.81 14.55
N GLY A 123 0.47 -8.10 13.79
CA GLY A 123 -0.81 -7.41 13.93
C GLY A 123 -1.38 -7.57 15.34
N ASP A 124 -1.53 -8.80 15.80
CA ASP A 124 -2.03 -9.10 17.15
C ASP A 124 -1.14 -8.43 18.22
N GLU A 125 0.17 -8.41 18.04
CA GLU A 125 1.10 -7.69 18.94
C GLU A 125 0.87 -6.18 19.00
N PHE A 126 0.67 -5.53 17.85
CA PHE A 126 0.41 -4.10 17.78
C PHE A 126 -0.97 -3.72 18.34
N PHE A 127 -1.99 -4.56 18.16
CA PHE A 127 -3.37 -4.25 18.57
C PHE A 127 -3.76 -4.80 19.95
N GLU A 128 -3.21 -5.92 20.42
CA GLU A 128 -3.55 -6.53 21.71
C GLU A 128 -2.61 -6.10 22.85
N TRP A 129 -1.32 -5.93 22.59
CA TRP A 129 -0.31 -5.82 23.66
C TRP A 129 0.20 -4.40 23.89
N ARG A 130 0.20 -3.55 22.87
CA ARG A 130 0.33 -2.10 23.07
C ARG A 130 -1.09 -1.57 23.25
N THR A 131 -1.34 -0.81 24.31
CA THR A 131 -2.51 0.08 24.37
C THR A 131 -2.61 0.76 23.01
N PRO A 132 -3.71 0.62 22.24
CA PRO A 132 -3.76 1.07 20.85
C PRO A 132 -3.52 2.57 20.79
N THR A 133 -2.26 2.96 20.66
CA THR A 133 -1.85 4.32 20.39
C THR A 133 -1.92 4.49 18.89
N SER A 134 -2.31 5.69 18.46
CA SER A 134 -2.32 6.06 17.04
C SER A 134 -0.98 5.78 16.35
N GLU A 135 0.13 5.87 17.08
CA GLU A 135 1.49 5.59 16.59
C GLU A 135 1.72 4.11 16.28
N GLY A 136 1.23 3.18 17.13
CA GLY A 136 1.37 1.75 16.90
C GLY A 136 0.60 1.27 15.67
N SER A 137 -0.67 1.67 15.55
CA SER A 137 -1.49 1.36 14.38
C SER A 137 -0.89 1.95 13.09
N ALA A 138 -0.41 3.19 13.14
CA ALA A 138 0.24 3.83 12.00
C ALA A 138 1.49 3.07 11.53
N ALA A 139 2.32 2.61 12.47
CA ALA A 139 3.49 1.81 12.15
C ALA A 139 3.14 0.45 11.54
N TYR A 140 2.15 -0.25 12.08
CA TYR A 140 1.68 -1.52 11.51
C TYR A 140 1.12 -1.33 10.09
N LEU A 141 0.35 -0.27 9.86
CA LEU A 141 -0.19 0.05 8.54
C LEU A 141 0.91 0.45 7.55
N ALA A 142 1.97 1.12 8.00
CA ALA A 142 3.16 1.39 7.20
C ALA A 142 3.90 0.09 6.83
N LEU A 143 4.06 -0.84 7.77
CA LEU A 143 4.58 -2.18 7.50
C LEU A 143 3.72 -2.91 6.46
N ARG A 144 2.39 -2.83 6.56
CA ARG A 144 1.48 -3.45 5.59
C ARG A 144 1.58 -2.82 4.20
N ALA A 145 1.79 -1.51 4.10
CA ALA A 145 2.07 -0.88 2.81
C ALA A 145 3.35 -1.47 2.17
N ALA A 146 4.40 -1.70 2.97
CA ALA A 146 5.60 -2.39 2.51
C ALA A 146 5.31 -3.85 2.12
N TYR A 147 4.50 -4.58 2.90
CA TYR A 147 4.07 -5.96 2.62
C TYR A 147 3.31 -6.11 1.28
N PHE A 148 2.43 -5.16 0.95
CA PHE A 148 1.65 -5.21 -0.29
C PHE A 148 2.46 -4.83 -1.54
N ALA A 149 3.48 -3.99 -1.42
CA ALA A 149 4.32 -3.56 -2.54
C ALA A 149 4.90 -4.72 -3.39
N PRO A 150 5.50 -5.77 -2.82
CA PRO A 150 6.01 -6.90 -3.61
C PRO A 150 4.90 -7.71 -4.29
N TYR A 151 3.70 -7.83 -3.70
CA TYR A 151 2.58 -8.49 -4.37
C TYR A 151 2.05 -7.72 -5.57
N GLU A 152 1.94 -6.39 -5.45
CA GLU A 152 1.60 -5.53 -6.59
C GLU A 152 2.61 -5.66 -7.72
N ALA A 153 3.89 -5.77 -7.35
CA ALA A 153 4.99 -5.97 -8.27
C ALA A 153 4.95 -7.34 -8.98
N LEU A 154 4.47 -8.37 -8.29
CA LEU A 154 4.15 -9.69 -8.85
C LEU A 154 2.84 -9.71 -9.66
N GLY A 155 2.22 -8.55 -9.90
CA GLY A 155 0.99 -8.43 -10.68
C GLY A 155 -0.27 -8.91 -9.96
N LYS A 156 -0.21 -9.19 -8.64
CA LYS A 156 -1.40 -9.56 -7.87
C LYS A 156 -2.37 -8.37 -7.80
N GLU A 157 -3.66 -8.68 -7.82
CA GLU A 157 -4.73 -7.70 -7.73
C GLU A 157 -5.66 -8.10 -6.59
N PHE A 158 -5.59 -7.37 -5.49
CA PHE A 158 -6.37 -7.68 -4.29
C PHE A 158 -7.76 -7.07 -4.34
N LEU A 159 -7.91 -5.90 -4.98
CA LEU A 159 -9.17 -5.16 -4.97
C LEU A 159 -10.24 -5.86 -5.80
N ALA A 160 -9.88 -6.45 -6.94
CA ALA A 160 -10.84 -7.10 -7.85
C ALA A 160 -11.64 -8.28 -7.23
N GLY A 161 -11.25 -8.78 -6.06
CA GLY A 161 -11.93 -9.87 -5.37
C GLY A 161 -12.99 -9.45 -4.35
N VAL A 162 -13.32 -8.17 -4.27
CA VAL A 162 -14.30 -7.61 -3.33
C VAL A 162 -15.55 -7.22 -4.12
N SER A 163 -16.71 -7.73 -3.72
CA SER A 163 -17.98 -7.24 -4.26
C SER A 163 -18.26 -5.85 -3.71
N ASP A 164 -19.01 -5.03 -4.45
CA ASP A 164 -19.53 -3.76 -3.93
C ASP A 164 -18.42 -2.77 -3.47
N LEU A 165 -17.26 -2.78 -4.13
CA LEU A 165 -16.13 -1.87 -3.86
C LEU A 165 -16.51 -0.39 -3.84
N GLU A 166 -17.58 -0.01 -4.55
CA GLU A 166 -18.15 1.33 -4.55
C GLU A 166 -18.68 1.78 -3.17
N GLU A 167 -19.00 0.84 -2.29
CA GLU A 167 -19.50 1.11 -0.94
C GLU A 167 -18.37 1.18 0.11
N HIS A 168 -17.16 0.81 -0.28
CA HIS A 168 -16.03 0.68 0.65
C HIS A 168 -15.07 1.86 0.58
N THR A 169 -14.73 2.42 1.74
CA THR A 169 -13.51 3.22 1.95
C THR A 169 -12.35 2.33 2.37
N ASP A 170 -11.13 2.87 2.41
CA ASP A 170 -9.96 2.16 2.96
C ASP A 170 -10.19 1.67 4.40
N ASP A 171 -10.87 2.48 5.21
CA ASP A 171 -11.19 2.21 6.60
C ASP A 171 -12.16 1.02 6.72
N THR A 172 -13.23 1.02 5.92
CA THR A 172 -14.18 -0.11 5.92
C THR A 172 -13.59 -1.38 5.30
N LEU A 173 -12.76 -1.23 4.27
CA LEU A 173 -12.12 -2.35 3.58
C LEU A 173 -11.10 -3.01 4.50
N TRP A 174 -10.36 -2.22 5.27
CA TRP A 174 -9.47 -2.70 6.32
C TRP A 174 -10.20 -3.59 7.33
N LEU A 175 -11.35 -3.15 7.81
CA LEU A 175 -12.11 -3.86 8.84
C LEU A 175 -12.74 -5.15 8.34
N LEU A 176 -13.38 -5.09 7.17
CA LEU A 176 -14.16 -6.20 6.65
C LEU A 176 -13.29 -7.21 5.89
N HIS A 177 -12.26 -6.71 5.23
CA HIS A 177 -11.42 -7.48 4.33
C HIS A 177 -9.95 -7.05 4.44
N PRO A 178 -9.29 -7.25 5.61
CA PRO A 178 -7.94 -6.76 5.85
C PRO A 178 -6.94 -7.25 4.81
N TYR A 179 -7.20 -8.37 4.15
CA TYR A 179 -6.32 -8.96 3.12
C TYR A 179 -6.65 -8.55 1.69
N ARG A 180 -7.67 -7.71 1.50
CA ARG A 180 -8.12 -7.21 0.20
C ARG A 180 -7.80 -5.72 0.04
N SER A 181 -6.58 -5.33 0.41
CA SER A 181 -6.10 -3.95 0.29
C SER A 181 -4.90 -3.86 -0.65
N ASP A 182 -4.52 -2.64 -1.02
CA ASP A 182 -3.33 -2.30 -1.78
C ASP A 182 -2.35 -1.49 -0.91
N ALA A 183 -1.12 -1.33 -1.37
CA ALA A 183 -0.10 -0.58 -0.64
C ALA A 183 -0.54 0.87 -0.37
N ALA A 184 -1.30 1.46 -1.30
CA ALA A 184 -1.84 2.81 -1.16
C ALA A 184 -2.94 2.92 -0.11
N GLY A 185 -3.87 1.96 -0.05
CA GLY A 185 -4.88 1.89 1.01
C GLY A 185 -4.25 1.76 2.39
N ALA A 186 -3.27 0.86 2.55
CA ALA A 186 -2.54 0.72 3.82
C ALA A 186 -1.76 2.01 4.19
N ALA A 187 -1.10 2.63 3.21
CA ALA A 187 -0.32 3.85 3.44
C ALA A 187 -1.19 5.06 3.82
N VAL A 188 -2.38 5.24 3.23
CA VAL A 188 -3.23 6.36 3.63
C VAL A 188 -3.71 6.20 5.07
N LEU A 189 -4.06 4.98 5.48
CA LEU A 189 -4.47 4.69 6.86
C LEU A 189 -3.32 4.91 7.84
N ALA A 190 -2.07 4.58 7.45
CA ALA A 190 -0.90 4.90 8.25
C ALA A 190 -0.72 6.41 8.50
N ILE A 191 -1.11 7.25 7.54
CA ILE A 191 -0.97 8.72 7.62
C ILE A 191 -2.10 9.36 8.44
N VAL A 192 -3.33 8.93 8.20
CA VAL A 192 -4.52 9.57 8.79
C VAL A 192 -4.93 8.94 10.13
N GLY A 193 -4.34 7.78 10.47
CA GLY A 193 -4.78 6.92 11.56
C GLY A 193 -5.89 5.97 11.11
N SER A 194 -5.97 4.78 11.72
CA SER A 194 -7.18 3.96 11.65
C SER A 194 -7.97 4.19 12.93
N ASP A 195 -8.82 5.19 12.93
CA ASP A 195 -9.72 5.41 14.06
C ASP A 195 -10.89 4.44 13.94
N GLU A 196 -10.69 3.19 14.39
CA GLU A 196 -11.77 2.21 14.56
C GLU A 196 -12.89 2.74 15.48
N PHE A 197 -12.66 3.83 16.24
CA PHE A 197 -13.52 4.22 17.36
C PHE A 197 -13.77 5.73 17.56
N GLU A 198 -13.21 6.65 16.77
CA GLU A 198 -13.44 8.10 16.96
C GLU A 198 -14.02 8.79 15.71
N LYS A 199 -14.83 9.83 15.93
CA LYS A 199 -15.37 10.66 14.85
C LYS A 199 -14.20 11.33 14.12
N GLU A 200 -13.98 10.97 12.86
CA GLU A 200 -12.88 11.49 12.05
C GLU A 200 -12.73 13.03 12.16
N PRO A 201 -11.59 13.55 12.65
CA PRO A 201 -11.35 14.98 12.76
C PRO A 201 -11.06 15.61 11.38
N ALA A 202 -11.36 16.90 11.19
CA ALA A 202 -11.11 17.61 9.91
C ALA A 202 -9.64 17.54 9.42
N THR A 203 -8.68 17.31 10.31
CA THR A 203 -7.26 17.11 9.97
C THR A 203 -7.04 15.85 9.13
N SER A 204 -7.79 14.76 9.38
CA SER A 204 -7.66 13.49 8.65
C SER A 204 -8.05 13.68 7.18
N ALA A 205 -9.12 14.42 6.89
CA ALA A 205 -9.55 14.74 5.53
C ALA A 205 -8.48 15.49 4.73
N ALA A 206 -7.82 16.48 5.35
CA ALA A 206 -6.76 17.24 4.71
C ALA A 206 -5.51 16.39 4.43
N GLN A 207 -5.13 15.52 5.36
CA GLN A 207 -4.03 14.56 5.18
C GLN A 207 -4.37 13.53 4.10
N ARG A 208 -5.60 13.01 4.08
CA ARG A 208 -6.11 12.08 3.05
C ARG A 208 -6.04 12.70 1.67
N LEU A 209 -6.53 13.94 1.53
CA LEU A 209 -6.44 14.71 0.29
C LEU A 209 -4.99 14.92 -0.16
N ALA A 210 -4.11 15.30 0.76
CA ALA A 210 -2.69 15.52 0.45
C ALA A 210 -2.01 14.25 -0.04
N PHE A 211 -2.25 13.11 0.62
CA PHE A 211 -1.71 11.82 0.22
C PHE A 211 -2.20 11.41 -1.17
N TRP A 212 -3.51 11.45 -1.43
CA TRP A 212 -4.06 11.00 -2.70
C TRP A 212 -3.66 11.90 -3.87
N ARG A 213 -3.56 13.22 -3.65
CA ARG A 213 -2.99 14.13 -4.66
C ARG A 213 -1.56 13.80 -4.99
N TRP A 214 -0.71 13.59 -3.98
CA TRP A 214 0.67 13.14 -4.20
C TRP A 214 0.70 11.81 -4.97
N TRP A 215 -0.12 10.84 -4.60
CA TRP A 215 -0.15 9.53 -5.23
C TRP A 215 -0.54 9.61 -6.72
N LEU A 216 -1.59 10.35 -7.05
CA LEU A 216 -2.12 10.49 -8.41
C LEU A 216 -1.26 11.42 -9.31
N VAL A 217 -0.72 12.51 -8.75
CA VAL A 217 -0.09 13.60 -9.53
C VAL A 217 1.43 13.51 -9.55
N GLU A 218 2.05 12.88 -8.56
CA GLU A 218 3.52 12.81 -8.43
C GLU A 218 4.01 11.36 -8.49
N ALA A 219 3.56 10.51 -7.57
CA ALA A 219 4.07 9.15 -7.42
C ALA A 219 3.79 8.29 -8.66
N LEU A 220 2.56 8.35 -9.19
CA LEU A 220 2.18 7.60 -10.39
C LEU A 220 3.00 8.00 -11.63
N PRO A 221 3.13 9.29 -12.01
CA PRO A 221 4.05 9.71 -13.07
C PRO A 221 5.52 9.33 -12.82
N GLN A 222 6.00 9.44 -11.57
CA GLN A 222 7.36 9.04 -11.22
C GLN A 222 7.57 7.53 -11.42
N ALA A 223 6.61 6.70 -10.98
CA ALA A 223 6.65 5.26 -11.17
C ALA A 223 6.72 4.88 -12.65
N ARG A 224 5.97 5.60 -13.50
CA ARG A 224 6.07 5.40 -14.96
C ARG A 224 7.45 5.73 -15.50
N ALA A 225 8.02 6.88 -15.11
CA ALA A 225 9.34 7.30 -15.56
C ALA A 225 10.45 6.34 -15.10
N LEU A 226 10.27 5.68 -13.95
CA LEU A 226 11.18 4.64 -13.47
C LEU A 226 11.02 3.35 -14.27
N ALA A 227 9.79 2.94 -14.59
CA ALA A 227 9.51 1.74 -15.38
C ALA A 227 9.97 1.81 -16.84
N ASP A 228 10.25 3.01 -17.37
CA ASP A 228 10.77 3.25 -18.72
C ASP A 228 12.32 3.17 -18.82
N ARG A 229 13.02 3.00 -17.69
CA ARG A 229 14.49 2.88 -17.64
C ARG A 229 14.95 1.44 -17.78
#